data_AF-A0A2A6RDR4-F1
#
_entry.id   AF-A0A2A6RDR4-F1
#
_cell.length_a   1.000
_cell.length_b   1.000
_cell.length_c   1.000
_cell.angle_alpha   90.00
_cell.angle_beta   90.00
_cell.angle_gamma   90.00
#
_symmetry.space_group_name_H-M   'P 1'
#
loop_
_entity.id
_entity.type
_entity.pdbx_description
1 polymer ?
#
loop_
_entity_poly.entity_id
_entity_poly.type
_entity_poly.pdbx_seq_one_letter_code
_entity_poly.pdbx_strand_id
1 'polypeptide(L)' 'MAESTKQIVRKGRIYYIKLDEQEYRTFIWQAGSGFCGRVEDHPQAGLCRGRTVIAVQDQLSTALKASLATDAQSE' A
#
# COMPACT_ATOMS: atom_id res chain seq x y z
N MET A 1 -13.21 8.48 -30.55
CA MET A 1 -13.59 8.79 -29.17
C MET A 1 -12.30 8.86 -28.37
N ALA A 2 -11.83 10.04 -27.98
CA ALA A 2 -10.58 10.18 -27.23
C ALA A 2 -10.88 9.85 -25.77
N GLU A 3 -10.54 8.63 -25.35
CA GLU A 3 -10.56 8.22 -23.96
C GLU A 3 -9.61 9.13 -23.20
N SER A 4 -10.18 10.13 -22.52
CA SER A 4 -9.43 11.00 -21.63
C SER A 4 -9.00 10.13 -20.46
N THR A 5 -7.80 9.55 -20.56
CA THR A 5 -7.12 8.84 -19.47
C THR A 5 -6.86 9.84 -18.38
N LYS A 6 -7.88 10.04 -17.54
CA LYS A 6 -7.87 10.96 -16.41
C LYS A 6 -6.80 10.45 -15.45
N GLN A 7 -5.58 10.96 -15.59
CA GLN A 7 -4.46 10.61 -14.72
C GLN A 7 -4.86 10.99 -13.30
N ILE A 8 -5.15 9.98 -12.48
CA ILE A 8 -5.51 10.20 -11.09
C ILE A 8 -4.21 10.47 -10.34
N VAL A 9 -3.80 11.73 -10.30
CA VAL A 9 -2.68 12.19 -9.49
C VAL A 9 -3.16 12.26 -8.04
N ARG A 10 -2.70 11.33 -7.20
CA ARG A 10 -3.04 11.30 -5.78
C ARG A 10 -1.93 12.01 -5.01
N LYS A 11 -2.29 13.05 -4.25
CA LYS A 11 -1.35 13.69 -3.32
C LYS A 11 -1.28 12.85 -2.05
N GLY A 12 -0.11 12.28 -1.79
CA GLY A 12 0.15 11.43 -0.64
C GLY A 12 1.58 11.58 -0.17
N ARG A 13 1.97 10.76 0.80
CA ARG A 13 3.33 10.67 1.33
C ARG A 13 3.82 9.24 1.22
N ILE A 14 5.13 9.11 0.97
CA ILE A 14 5.82 7.83 1.06
C ILE A 14 6.14 7.59 2.53
N TYR A 15 5.84 6.39 3.01
CA TYR A 15 6.18 5.88 4.32
C TYR A 15 6.96 4.58 4.15
N TYR A 16 7.81 4.27 5.12
CA TYR A 16 8.64 3.08 5.10
C TYR A 16 8.17 2.14 6.20
N ILE A 17 7.91 0.89 5.83
CA ILE A 17 7.56 -0.18 6.77
C ILE A 17 8.72 -1.17 6.75
N LYS A 18 9.25 -1.49 7.93
CA LYS A 18 10.31 -2.49 8.08
C LYS A 18 9.70 -3.85 8.46
N LEU A 19 10.00 -4.87 7.68
CA LEU A 19 9.48 -6.24 7.80
C LEU A 19 10.59 -7.24 7.49
N ASP A 20 10.85 -8.19 8.39
CA ASP A 20 11.91 -9.22 8.26
C ASP A 20 13.24 -8.65 7.73
N GLU A 21 13.71 -7.59 8.39
CA GLU A 21 14.95 -6.86 8.06
C GLU A 21 14.95 -6.10 6.72
N GLN A 22 13.90 -6.24 5.91
CA GLN A 22 13.69 -5.53 4.66
C GLN A 22 12.82 -4.28 4.87
N GLU A 23 13.18 -3.17 4.23
CA GLU A 23 12.35 -1.96 4.22
C GLU A 23 11.52 -1.88 2.94
N TYR A 24 10.23 -1.63 3.10
CA TYR A 24 9.26 -1.54 2.01
C TYR A 24 8.66 -0.14 1.95
N ARG A 25 8.63 0.43 0.74
CA ARG A 25 8.03 1.74 0.49
C ARG A 25 6.53 1.58 0.33
N THR A 26 5.80 2.38 1.08
CA THR A 26 4.35 2.46 1.02
C THR A 26 3.93 3.87 0.66
N PHE A 27 2.99 4.00 -0.25
CA PHE A 27 2.41 5.29 -0.61
C PHE A 27 1.04 5.40 0.05
N ILE A 28 0.87 6.41 0.90
CA ILE A 28 -0.40 6.67 1.60
C ILE A 28 -0.91 8.05 1.21
N TRP A 29 -2.16 8.12 0.76
CA TRP A 29 -2.83 9.36 0.38
C TRP A 29 -4.17 9.49 1.08
N GLN A 30 -4.64 10.72 1.22
CA GLN A 30 -5.97 10.99 1.74
C GLN A 30 -7.03 10.65 0.69
N ALA A 31 -8.06 9.93 1.10
CA ALA A 31 -9.20 9.54 0.27
C ALA A 31 -10.50 9.89 1.01
N GLY A 32 -11.08 11.04 0.67
CA GLY A 32 -12.26 11.56 1.36
C GLY A 32 -11.98 11.85 2.83
N SER A 33 -12.77 11.23 3.72
CA SER A 33 -12.63 11.33 5.18
C SER A 33 -11.64 10.33 5.79
N GLY A 34 -10.95 9.53 4.96
CA GLY A 34 -9.98 8.54 5.42
C GLY A 34 -8.68 8.59 4.63
N PHE A 35 -7.89 7.53 4.80
CA PHE A 35 -6.63 7.32 4.15
C PHE A 35 -6.65 5.99 3.39
N CYS A 36 -5.97 5.96 2.27
CA CYS A 36 -5.71 4.74 1.51
C CYS A 36 -4.21 4.62 1.32
N GLY A 37 -3.72 3.40 1.27
CA GLY A 37 -2.32 3.14 0.99
C GLY A 37 -2.10 1.88 0.18
N ARG A 38 -0.91 1.79 -0.41
CA ARG A 38 -0.41 0.62 -1.12
C ARG A 38 1.09 0.48 -0.88
N VAL A 39 1.60 -0.73 -1.02
CA VAL A 39 3.05 -0.99 -1.06
C VAL A 39 3.51 -0.79 -2.50
N GLU A 40 4.45 0.15 -2.72
CA GLU A 40 5.01 0.41 -4.05
C GLU A 40 5.88 -0.75 -4.52
N ASP A 41 6.65 -1.35 -3.61
CA ASP A 41 7.54 -2.48 -3.91
C ASP A 41 6.79 -3.80 -4.07
N HIS A 42 5.53 -3.89 -3.61
CA HIS A 42 4.71 -5.11 -3.66
C HIS A 42 3.24 -4.78 -3.97
N PRO A 43 2.90 -4.53 -5.25
CA PRO A 43 1.53 -4.23 -5.65
C PRO A 43 0.54 -5.39 -5.37
N GLN A 44 1.05 -6.62 -5.19
CA GLN A 44 0.26 -7.79 -4.83
C GLN A 44 -0.25 -7.76 -3.38
N ALA A 45 0.40 -7.02 -2.48
CA ALA A 45 -0.07 -6.83 -1.10
C ALA A 45 -1.42 -6.08 -1.03
N GLY A 46 -1.88 -5.52 -2.16
CA GLY A 46 -3.19 -4.91 -2.28
C GLY A 46 -3.28 -3.49 -1.72
N LEU A 47 -4.48 -2.92 -1.85
CA LEU A 47 -4.81 -1.57 -1.40
C LEU A 47 -5.47 -1.63 -0.02
N CYS A 48 -4.88 -0.99 0.98
CA CYS A 48 -5.45 -0.90 2.33
C CYS A 48 -6.13 0.46 2.56
N ARG A 49 -7.13 0.49 3.45
CA ARG A 49 -7.89 1.70 3.77
C ARG A 49 -8.14 1.80 5.27
N GLY A 50 -7.90 2.98 5.82
CA GLY A 50 -8.03 3.24 7.24
C GLY A 50 -8.52 4.66 7.52
N ARG A 51 -9.02 4.89 8.73
CA ARG A 51 -9.43 6.24 9.18
C ARG A 51 -8.23 7.13 9.52
N THR A 52 -7.07 6.53 9.79
CA THR A 52 -5.82 7.21 10.10
C THR A 52 -4.69 6.60 9.29
N VAL A 53 -3.61 7.37 9.10
CA VAL A 53 -2.38 6.90 8.44
C VAL A 53 -1.80 5.68 9.16
N ILE A 54 -1.82 5.67 10.50
CA ILE A 54 -1.31 4.56 11.32
C ILE A 54 -2.11 3.29 11.05
N ALA A 55 -3.44 3.37 11.00
CA ALA A 55 -4.28 2.22 10.69
C ALA A 55 -4.00 1.66 9.28
N VAL A 56 -3.72 2.53 8.32
CA VAL A 56 -3.32 2.10 6.96
C VAL A 56 -1.95 1.40 6.98
N GLN A 57 -0.96 1.93 7.72
CA GLN A 57 0.35 1.27 7.83
C GLN A 57 0.24 -0.11 8.49
N ASP A 58 -0.54 -0.24 9.55
CA ASP A 58 -0.72 -1.52 10.26
C ASP A 58 -1.36 -2.58 9.35
N GLN A 59 -2.40 -2.18 8.59
CA GLN A 59 -3.02 -3.04 7.59
C GLN A 59 -2.07 -3.40 6.45
N LEU A 60 -1.29 -2.44 5.94
CA LEU A 60 -0.30 -2.69 4.88
C LEU A 60 0.79 -3.65 5.36
N SER A 61 1.26 -3.50 6.60
CA SER A 61 2.22 -4.42 7.21
C SER A 61 1.66 -5.84 7.28
N THR A 62 0.41 -5.99 7.73
CA THR A 62 -0.27 -7.29 7.81
C THR A 62 -0.48 -7.92 6.43
N ALA A 63 -0.94 -7.13 5.45
CA ALA A 63 -1.16 -7.58 4.09
C ALA A 63 0.15 -7.97 3.39
N LEU A 64 1.22 -7.20 3.63
CA LEU A 64 2.54 -7.50 3.12
C LEU A 64 3.12 -8.79 3.74
N LYS A 65 2.99 -8.99 5.06
CA LYS A 65 3.34 -10.26 5.71
C LYS A 65 2.62 -11.45 5.06
N ALA A 66 1.32 -11.32 4.84
CA ALA A 66 0.53 -12.39 4.20
C ALA A 66 0.96 -12.65 2.75
N SER A 67 1.27 -11.59 1.99
CA SER A 67 1.77 -11.70 0.62
C SER A 67 3.12 -12.41 0.57
N LEU A 68 4.06 -12.04 1.45
CA LEU A 68 5.39 -12.66 1.54
C LEU A 68 5.30 -14.12 1.98
N ALA A 69 4.39 -14.45 2.90
CA ALA A 69 4.15 -15.83 3.31
C ALA A 69 3.57 -16.69 2.17
N THR A 70 2.83 -16.10 1.24
CA THR A 70 2.26 -16.80 0.07
C THR A 70 3.31 -17.05 -1.01
N ASP A 71 4.24 -16.10 -1.20
CA ASP A 71 5.37 -16.24 -2.15
C ASP A 71 6.31 -17.39 -1.73
N ALA A 72 6.56 -17.53 -0.43
CA ALA A 72 7.40 -18.59 0.14
C ALA A 72 6.85 -20.04 -0.01
N GLN A 73 5.61 -20.22 -0.48
CA GLN A 73 5.01 -21.54 -0.72
C GLN A 73 5.08 -22.01 -2.19
N SER A 74 5.76 -21.26 -3.07
CA SER A 74 5.89 -21.60 -4.50
C SER A 74 7.26 -22.17 -4.90
N GLU A 75 7.99 -22.80 -3.97
CA GLU A 75 9.23 -23.57 -4.24
C GLU A 75 9.08 -25.06 -3.93
#